data_AF-A0A4U6TYB7-F1
#
_entry.id   AF-A0A4U6TYB7-F1
#
_cell.length_a   1.000
_cell.length_b   1.000
_cell.length_c   1.000
_cell.angle_alpha   90.00
_cell.angle_beta   90.00
_cell.angle_gamma   90.00
#
_symmetry.space_group_name_H-M   'P 1'
#
loop_
_entity.id
_entity.type
_entity.pdbx_description
1 polymer ?
#
loop_
_entity_poly.entity_id
_entity_poly.type
_entity_poly.pdbx_seq_one_letter_code
_entity_poly.pdbx_strand_id
1 'polypeptide(L)'
;MASAAAVADDDGAWKWAIRKRVWDALEVDGVARDPRPAHHGIPNFDGAAAAANTLGRLEVFLNAQCVKVNPDSPQKQVRFLTLSGDKKLLTPQPRLTTELFSVLDSQMIPAGCIPEASTPVAAAKYGRPIGLDEKFKVDLIVIGSVAVVRIQEHD
;
A
#
# COMPACT_ATOMS: atom_id res chain seq x y z
N MET A 1 -1.93 31.47 42.80
CA MET A 1 -1.31 30.14 42.62
C MET A 1 -1.66 29.66 41.23
N ALA A 2 -0.80 29.95 40.26
CA ALA A 2 -0.90 29.39 38.92
C ALA A 2 -0.11 28.08 38.90
N SER A 3 -0.78 26.99 38.56
CA SER A 3 -0.13 25.86 37.91
C SER A 3 -0.98 25.57 36.69
N ALA A 4 -0.67 26.28 35.60
CA ALA A 4 -1.00 25.80 34.28
C ALA A 4 -0.16 24.54 34.09
N ALA A 5 -0.79 23.38 34.30
CA ALA A 5 -0.20 22.13 33.90
C ALA A 5 0.01 22.22 32.39
N ALA A 6 1.26 22.44 32.00
CA ALA A 6 1.72 22.16 30.65
C ALA A 6 1.39 20.68 30.41
N VAL A 7 0.31 20.43 29.68
CA VAL A 7 0.07 19.11 29.09
C VAL A 7 1.22 18.96 28.11
N ALA A 8 2.21 18.16 28.52
CA ALA A 8 3.33 17.79 27.69
C ALA A 8 2.76 17.35 26.33
N ASP A 9 3.22 18.02 25.29
CA ASP A 9 2.98 17.63 23.91
C ASP A 9 3.59 16.23 23.77
N ASP A 10 2.74 15.21 23.87
CA ASP A 10 3.16 13.81 23.77
C ASP A 10 3.56 13.59 22.31
N ASP A 11 4.87 13.67 22.05
CA ASP A 11 5.56 13.55 20.76
C ASP A 11 5.22 12.20 20.07
N GLY A 12 3.98 12.05 19.60
CA GLY A 12 3.44 10.81 19.08
C GLY A 12 1.91 10.68 19.18
N ALA A 13 1.29 11.27 20.21
CA ALA A 13 -0.16 11.21 20.42
C ALA A 13 -0.96 11.81 19.26
N TRP A 14 -0.46 12.90 18.65
CA TRP A 14 -1.17 13.58 17.57
C TRP A 14 -1.33 12.71 16.31
N LYS A 15 -0.31 11.93 15.93
CA LYS A 15 -0.41 10.98 14.81
C LYS A 15 -1.40 9.88 15.10
N TRP A 16 -1.44 9.41 16.35
CA TRP A 16 -2.42 8.41 16.77
C TRP A 16 -3.83 8.98 16.74
N ALA A 17 -4.04 10.20 17.22
CA ALA A 17 -5.32 10.88 17.20
C ALA A 17 -5.86 11.03 15.77
N ILE A 18 -4.99 11.36 14.81
CA ILE A 18 -5.36 11.41 13.38
C ILE A 18 -5.75 10.03 12.86
N ARG A 19 -4.94 8.99 13.13
CA ARG A 19 -5.28 7.62 12.69
C ARG A 19 -6.62 7.18 13.26
N LYS A 20 -6.85 7.40 14.56
CA LYS A 20 -8.11 7.09 15.22
C LYS A 20 -9.27 7.81 14.57
N ARG A 21 -9.16 9.11 14.30
CA ARG A 21 -10.22 9.87 13.63
C ARG A 21 -10.58 9.30 12.26
N VAL A 22 -9.59 8.89 11.46
CA VAL A 22 -9.84 8.27 10.15
C VAL A 22 -10.48 6.88 10.32
N TRP A 23 -9.95 6.05 11.21
CA TRP A 23 -10.54 4.73 11.49
C TRP A 23 -11.98 4.84 11.97
N ASP A 24 -12.27 5.75 12.90
CA ASP A 24 -13.63 6.01 13.40
C ASP A 24 -14.55 6.43 12.25
N ALA A 25 -14.10 7.35 11.37
CA ALA A 25 -14.89 7.79 10.23
C ALA A 25 -15.21 6.64 9.26
N LEU A 26 -14.23 5.81 8.91
CA LEU A 26 -14.46 4.66 8.03
C LEU A 26 -15.49 3.67 8.59
N GLU A 27 -15.49 3.46 9.91
CA GLU A 27 -16.43 2.58 10.60
C GLU A 27 -17.83 3.21 10.71
N VAL A 28 -17.91 4.48 11.11
CA VAL A 28 -19.16 5.24 11.25
C VAL A 28 -19.88 5.40 9.91
N ASP A 29 -19.13 5.71 8.85
CA ASP A 29 -19.68 5.90 7.50
C ASP A 29 -20.01 4.55 6.83
N GLY A 30 -19.71 3.41 7.46
CA GLY A 30 -20.02 2.07 6.94
C GLY A 30 -19.18 1.63 5.74
N VAL A 31 -18.10 2.35 5.44
CA VAL A 31 -17.24 2.13 4.27
C VAL A 31 -16.04 1.24 4.57
N ALA A 32 -15.76 0.90 5.83
CA ALA A 32 -14.69 -0.03 6.21
C ALA A 32 -14.92 -1.43 5.60
N ARG A 33 -13.84 -2.04 5.09
CA ARG A 33 -13.84 -3.37 4.47
C ARG A 33 -12.80 -4.27 5.11
N ASP A 34 -12.93 -5.57 4.88
CA ASP A 34 -12.00 -6.54 5.47
C ASP A 34 -10.55 -6.28 5.03
N PRO A 35 -9.58 -6.45 5.94
CA PRO A 35 -9.73 -6.95 7.32
C PRO A 35 -10.31 -5.90 8.29
N ARG A 36 -11.29 -6.32 9.12
CA ARG A 36 -11.91 -5.52 10.18
C ARG A 36 -11.55 -6.06 11.58
N PRO A 37 -11.58 -5.22 12.64
CA PRO A 37 -11.88 -3.78 12.62
C PRO A 37 -10.77 -2.94 11.95
N ALA A 38 -11.11 -1.75 11.46
CA ALA A 38 -10.15 -0.83 10.83
C ALA A 38 -9.04 -0.38 11.80
N HIS A 39 -9.38 -0.22 13.08
CA HIS A 39 -8.48 0.24 14.14
C HIS A 39 -7.25 -0.66 14.29
N HIS A 40 -6.11 -0.05 14.61
CA HIS A 40 -4.82 -0.72 14.86
C HIS A 40 -4.20 -1.43 13.64
N GLY A 41 -4.89 -1.47 12.49
CA GLY A 41 -4.42 -2.06 11.24
C GLY A 41 -4.24 -1.07 10.11
N ILE A 42 -3.99 -1.61 8.91
CA ILE A 42 -4.03 -0.87 7.65
C ILE A 42 -5.47 -0.99 7.12
N PRO A 43 -6.27 0.08 7.16
CA PRO A 43 -7.70 -0.02 6.86
C PRO A 43 -7.93 -0.26 5.37
N ASN A 44 -8.88 -1.14 5.06
CA ASN A 44 -9.45 -1.27 3.73
C ASN A 44 -10.82 -0.56 3.70
N PHE A 45 -11.23 -0.08 2.53
CA PHE A 45 -12.39 0.80 2.43
C PHE A 45 -13.08 0.71 1.05
N ASP A 46 -14.36 1.09 1.01
CA ASP A 46 -15.08 1.29 -0.24
C ASP A 46 -14.43 2.36 -1.09
N GLY A 47 -14.16 2.03 -2.35
CA GLY A 47 -13.49 2.93 -3.27
C GLY A 47 -11.98 2.73 -3.36
N ALA A 48 -11.37 1.82 -2.60
CA ALA A 48 -9.95 1.47 -2.76
C ALA A 48 -9.61 1.07 -4.21
N ALA A 49 -10.46 0.25 -4.84
CA ALA A 49 -10.30 -0.13 -6.24
C ALA A 49 -10.49 1.04 -7.22
N ALA A 50 -11.46 1.92 -6.95
CA ALA A 50 -11.70 3.11 -7.76
C ALA A 50 -10.51 4.09 -7.69
N ALA A 51 -9.96 4.31 -6.49
CA ALA A 51 -8.76 5.12 -6.29
C ALA A 51 -7.55 4.53 -7.03
N ALA A 52 -7.35 3.21 -6.97
CA ALA A 52 -6.31 2.52 -7.72
C ALA A 52 -6.49 2.66 -9.25
N ASN A 53 -7.72 2.61 -9.76
CA ASN A 53 -7.99 2.84 -11.18
C ASN A 53 -7.66 4.28 -11.62
N THR A 54 -7.86 5.27 -10.75
CA THR A 54 -7.41 6.65 -11.00
C THR A 54 -5.89 6.74 -11.03
N LEU A 55 -5.19 6.09 -10.09
CA LEU A 55 -3.72 5.98 -10.11
C LEU A 55 -3.23 5.35 -11.42
N GLY A 56 -3.90 4.31 -11.91
CA GLY A 56 -3.56 3.62 -13.16
C GLY A 56 -3.61 4.49 -14.42
N ARG A 57 -4.25 5.67 -14.35
CA ARG A 57 -4.34 6.64 -15.46
C ARG A 57 -3.26 7.72 -15.41
N LEU A 58 -2.48 7.80 -14.34
CA LEU A 58 -1.40 8.78 -14.23
C LEU A 58 -0.25 8.42 -15.17
N GLU A 59 0.32 9.41 -15.86
CA GLU A 59 1.46 9.20 -16.77
C GLU A 59 2.64 8.51 -16.08
N VAL A 60 2.91 8.87 -14.82
CA VAL A 60 3.97 8.23 -14.02
C VAL A 60 3.76 6.73 -13.86
N PHE A 61 2.51 6.27 -13.74
CA PHE A 61 2.19 4.84 -13.66
C PHE A 61 2.22 4.18 -15.04
N LEU A 62 1.64 4.84 -16.05
CA LEU A 62 1.61 4.32 -17.42
C LEU A 62 3.03 4.08 -17.97
N ASN A 63 3.95 5.00 -17.69
CA ASN A 63 5.34 4.93 -18.16
C ASN A 63 6.25 4.01 -17.32
N ALA A 64 5.88 3.70 -16.08
CA ALA A 64 6.66 2.81 -15.21
C ALA A 64 6.73 1.37 -15.75
N GLN A 65 7.91 0.76 -15.73
CA GLN A 65 8.09 -0.65 -16.11
C GLN A 65 8.20 -1.55 -14.87
N CYS A 66 8.67 -0.99 -13.75
CA CYS A 66 8.64 -1.64 -12.47
C CYS A 66 7.97 -0.76 -11.40
N VAL A 67 6.97 -1.34 -10.73
CA VAL A 67 6.21 -0.69 -9.67
C VAL A 67 6.33 -1.49 -8.39
N LYS A 68 6.77 -0.83 -7.31
CA LYS A 68 6.74 -1.39 -5.96
C LYS A 68 5.39 -1.13 -5.30
N VAL A 69 4.73 -2.17 -4.84
CA VAL A 69 3.44 -2.09 -4.14
C VAL A 69 3.48 -2.97 -2.90
N ASN A 70 2.91 -2.52 -1.78
CA ASN A 70 2.83 -3.34 -0.56
C ASN A 70 1.81 -4.47 -0.71
N PRO A 71 1.85 -5.52 0.13
CA PRO A 71 0.90 -6.64 0.05
C PRO A 71 -0.47 -6.33 0.67
N ASP A 72 -0.68 -5.15 1.25
CA ASP A 72 -1.91 -4.80 1.98
C ASP A 72 -3.18 -4.87 1.12
N SER A 73 -4.31 -5.26 1.72
CA SER A 73 -5.61 -5.40 1.06
C SER A 73 -6.07 -4.19 0.24
N PRO A 74 -6.00 -2.92 0.72
CA PRO A 74 -6.43 -1.77 -0.07
C PRO A 74 -5.61 -1.55 -1.34
N GLN A 75 -4.40 -2.12 -1.44
CA GLN A 75 -3.54 -1.99 -2.62
C GLN A 75 -3.66 -3.16 -3.61
N LYS A 76 -4.58 -4.11 -3.38
CA LYS A 76 -4.79 -5.27 -4.27
C LYS A 76 -5.02 -4.85 -5.72
N GLN A 77 -5.85 -3.84 -5.94
CA GLN A 77 -6.15 -3.37 -7.29
C GLN A 77 -4.92 -2.73 -7.97
N VAL A 78 -4.04 -2.06 -7.22
CA VAL A 78 -2.79 -1.52 -7.78
C VAL A 78 -1.90 -2.66 -8.26
N ARG A 79 -1.74 -3.74 -7.46
CA ARG A 79 -0.99 -4.94 -7.87
C ARG A 79 -1.58 -5.58 -9.12
N PHE A 80 -2.91 -5.68 -9.19
CA PHE A 80 -3.62 -6.17 -10.36
C PHE A 80 -3.31 -5.33 -11.61
N LEU A 81 -3.45 -4.01 -11.53
CA LEU A 81 -3.16 -3.11 -12.64
C LEU A 81 -1.70 -3.19 -13.10
N THR A 82 -0.77 -3.33 -12.15
CA THR A 82 0.66 -3.52 -12.47
C THR A 82 0.87 -4.79 -13.30
N LEU A 83 0.36 -5.93 -12.84
CA LEU A 83 0.54 -7.21 -13.51
C LEU A 83 -0.24 -7.31 -14.83
N SER A 84 -1.48 -6.82 -14.87
CA SER A 84 -2.29 -6.77 -16.10
C SER A 84 -1.76 -5.80 -17.14
N GLY A 85 -0.95 -4.81 -16.73
CA GLY A 85 -0.26 -3.90 -17.63
C GLY A 85 1.12 -4.39 -18.08
N ASP A 86 1.44 -5.68 -17.89
CA ASP A 86 2.72 -6.31 -18.20
C ASP A 86 3.93 -5.62 -17.57
N LYS A 87 3.73 -5.02 -16.38
CA LYS A 87 4.79 -4.39 -15.58
C LYS A 87 5.31 -5.38 -14.54
N LYS A 88 6.56 -5.17 -14.12
CA LYS A 88 7.13 -5.90 -12.98
C LYS A 88 6.56 -5.34 -11.67
N LEU A 89 6.00 -6.23 -10.86
CA LEU A 89 5.56 -5.94 -9.51
C LEU A 89 6.67 -6.31 -8.51
N LEU A 90 7.16 -5.32 -7.78
CA LEU A 90 8.03 -5.54 -6.62
C LEU A 90 7.18 -5.48 -5.34
N THR A 91 7.23 -6.52 -4.50
CA THR A 91 6.48 -6.56 -3.24
C THR A 91 7.32 -7.14 -2.11
N PRO A 92 7.21 -6.61 -0.87
CA PRO A 92 7.85 -7.22 0.30
C PRO A 92 7.47 -8.69 0.48
N GLN A 93 8.39 -9.50 0.98
CA GLN A 93 8.09 -10.89 1.35
C GLN A 93 7.40 -10.97 2.71
N PRO A 94 6.44 -11.90 2.88
CA PRO A 94 5.91 -12.23 4.20
C PRO A 94 7.05 -12.70 5.12
N ARG A 95 7.07 -12.19 6.36
CA ARG A 95 7.93 -12.67 7.48
C ARG A 95 9.44 -12.42 7.35
N LEU A 96 9.94 -11.79 6.27
CA LEU A 96 11.33 -11.32 6.12
C LEU A 96 12.44 -12.34 6.48
N THR A 97 12.18 -13.65 6.37
CA THR A 97 13.11 -14.68 6.87
C THR A 97 14.22 -15.07 5.91
N THR A 98 14.20 -14.60 4.66
CA THR A 98 15.19 -14.96 3.63
C THR A 98 15.65 -13.73 2.86
N GLU A 99 14.78 -13.19 2.00
CA GLU A 99 15.03 -12.02 1.18
C GLU A 99 13.96 -10.95 1.42
N LEU A 100 14.29 -9.68 1.18
CA LEU A 100 13.41 -8.55 1.53
C LEU A 100 12.22 -8.40 0.58
N PHE A 101 12.41 -8.72 -0.70
CA PHE A 101 11.41 -8.51 -1.75
C PHE A 101 11.28 -9.72 -2.68
N SER A 102 10.13 -9.83 -3.33
CA SER A 102 9.91 -10.67 -4.49
C SER A 102 9.52 -9.82 -5.69
N VAL A 103 9.97 -10.23 -6.88
CA VAL A 103 9.48 -9.73 -8.16
C VAL A 103 8.47 -10.71 -8.75
N LEU A 104 7.39 -10.17 -9.31
CA LEU A 104 6.40 -10.87 -10.10
C LEU A 104 6.28 -10.16 -11.44
N ASP A 105 6.12 -10.94 -12.51
CA ASP A 105 5.70 -10.44 -13.82
C ASP A 105 4.61 -11.35 -14.39
N SER A 106 3.90 -10.87 -15.42
CA SER A 106 2.78 -11.60 -16.03
C SER A 106 3.22 -12.91 -16.67
N GLN A 107 4.48 -13.05 -17.09
CA GLN A 107 5.01 -14.27 -17.73
C GLN A 107 5.26 -15.39 -16.73
N MET A 108 5.49 -15.06 -15.46
CA MET A 108 5.61 -16.00 -14.35
C MET A 108 4.25 -16.55 -13.87
N ILE A 109 3.14 -15.92 -14.29
CA ILE A 109 1.80 -16.19 -13.77
C ILE A 109 1.00 -16.96 -14.83
N PRO A 110 0.39 -18.11 -14.49
CA PRO A 110 -0.49 -18.82 -15.43
C PRO A 110 -1.64 -17.94 -15.93
N ALA A 111 -2.07 -18.18 -17.18
CA ALA A 111 -3.15 -17.43 -17.79
C ALA A 111 -4.42 -17.47 -16.91
N GLY A 112 -5.04 -16.31 -16.68
CA GLY A 112 -6.22 -16.17 -15.81
C GLY A 112 -5.92 -16.07 -14.31
N CYS A 113 -4.68 -16.25 -13.86
CA CYS A 113 -4.32 -16.21 -12.44
C CYS A 113 -3.88 -14.83 -11.92
N ILE A 114 -3.88 -13.77 -12.73
CA ILE A 114 -3.49 -12.42 -12.28
C ILE A 114 -4.32 -11.91 -11.07
N PRO A 115 -5.66 -12.11 -11.00
CA PRO A 115 -6.43 -11.75 -9.82
C PRO A 115 -5.93 -12.42 -8.53
N GLU A 116 -5.52 -13.68 -8.61
CA GLU A 116 -4.92 -14.43 -7.49
C GLU A 116 -3.51 -13.92 -7.19
N ALA A 117 -2.70 -13.68 -8.23
CA ALA A 117 -1.34 -13.17 -8.12
C ALA A 117 -1.26 -11.73 -7.56
N SER A 118 -2.40 -11.07 -7.41
CA SER A 118 -2.52 -9.74 -6.79
C SER A 118 -2.84 -9.81 -5.29
N THR A 119 -3.02 -10.99 -4.71
CA THR A 119 -3.32 -11.17 -3.28
C THR A 119 -2.06 -11.04 -2.40
N PRO A 120 -2.19 -10.79 -1.08
CA PRO A 120 -1.03 -10.63 -0.19
C PRO A 120 -0.09 -11.85 -0.17
N VAL A 121 -0.63 -13.06 -0.41
CA VAL A 121 0.13 -14.32 -0.38
C VAL A 121 0.76 -14.69 -1.72
N ALA A 122 0.41 -13.97 -2.79
CA ALA A 122 0.87 -14.26 -4.15
C ALA A 122 2.38 -14.23 -4.30
N ALA A 123 3.05 -13.35 -3.55
CA ALA A 123 4.50 -13.22 -3.60
C ALA A 123 5.25 -14.51 -3.26
N ALA A 124 4.70 -15.31 -2.34
CA ALA A 124 5.27 -16.60 -1.96
C ALA A 124 4.98 -17.70 -3.00
N LYS A 125 3.88 -17.58 -3.77
CA LYS A 125 3.45 -18.58 -4.74
C LYS A 125 4.04 -18.36 -6.14
N TYR A 126 4.04 -17.12 -6.61
CA TYR A 126 4.42 -16.75 -7.98
C TYR A 126 5.67 -15.87 -8.04
N GLY A 127 6.10 -15.30 -6.91
CA GLY A 127 7.22 -14.38 -6.88
C GLY A 127 8.56 -15.07 -6.88
N ARG A 128 9.53 -14.42 -7.52
CA ARG A 128 10.95 -14.75 -7.41
C ARG A 128 11.58 -13.83 -6.37
N PRO A 129 12.19 -14.35 -5.30
CA PRO A 129 13.00 -13.56 -4.38
C PRO A 129 14.08 -12.75 -5.11
N ILE A 130 14.29 -11.51 -4.70
CA ILE A 130 15.41 -10.69 -5.15
C ILE A 130 16.51 -10.77 -4.10
N GLY A 131 17.71 -11.20 -4.52
CA GLY A 131 18.88 -11.25 -3.65
C GLY A 131 19.43 -9.86 -3.37
N LEU A 132 20.10 -9.68 -2.23
CA LEU A 132 20.67 -8.39 -1.80
C LEU A 132 21.68 -7.78 -2.79
N ASP A 133 22.39 -8.62 -3.54
CA ASP A 133 23.39 -8.17 -4.54
C ASP A 133 22.78 -7.91 -5.94
N GLU A 134 21.50 -8.24 -6.13
CA GLU A 134 20.82 -8.04 -7.41
C GLU A 134 20.52 -6.54 -7.62
N LYS A 135 21.08 -5.96 -8.69
CA LYS A 135 20.77 -4.58 -9.07
C LYS A 135 19.37 -4.52 -9.69
N PHE A 136 18.48 -3.80 -9.02
CA PHE A 136 17.09 -3.67 -9.43
C PHE A 136 16.67 -2.20 -9.50
N LYS A 137 16.05 -1.79 -10.62
CA LYS A 137 15.53 -0.43 -10.80
C LYS A 137 14.02 -0.43 -10.56
N VAL A 138 13.56 0.43 -9.66
CA VAL A 138 12.14 0.70 -9.41
C VAL A 138 11.80 2.06 -10.02
N ASP A 139 10.81 2.11 -10.90
CA ASP A 139 10.39 3.36 -11.55
C ASP A 139 9.34 4.11 -10.72
N LEU A 140 8.49 3.38 -9.99
CA LEU A 140 7.43 3.95 -9.16
C LEU A 140 7.26 3.15 -7.86
N ILE A 141 7.08 3.87 -6.75
CA ILE A 141 6.78 3.29 -5.43
C ILE A 141 5.39 3.76 -5.03
N VAL A 142 4.49 2.81 -4.79
CA VAL A 142 3.16 3.07 -4.24
C VAL A 142 3.19 2.75 -2.75
N ILE A 143 2.94 3.77 -1.93
CA ILE A 143 2.87 3.65 -0.46
C ILE A 143 1.47 4.02 0.03
N GLY A 144 1.04 3.36 1.10
CA GLY A 144 -0.20 3.69 1.79
C GLY A 144 0.09 4.66 2.93
N SER A 145 -0.89 5.51 3.23
CA SER A 145 -0.95 6.29 4.47
C SER A 145 -2.39 6.32 4.95
N VAL A 146 -2.59 6.38 6.27
CA VAL A 146 -3.92 6.56 6.86
C VAL A 146 -4.45 7.98 6.62
N ALA A 147 -3.55 8.96 6.62
CA ALA A 147 -3.90 10.36 6.36
C ALA A 147 -2.77 11.04 5.57
N VAL A 148 -3.14 11.95 4.68
CA VAL A 148 -2.23 12.82 3.95
C VAL A 148 -2.81 14.23 3.95
N VAL A 149 -1.93 15.23 3.83
CA VAL A 149 -2.32 16.63 3.71
C VAL A 149 -1.72 17.18 2.44
N ARG A 150 -2.42 18.10 1.79
CA ARG A 150 -1.85 18.87 0.69
C ARG A 150 -0.87 19.88 1.29
N ILE A 151 0.40 19.75 0.95
CA ILE A 151 1.36 20.81 1.23
C ILE A 151 1.11 21.89 0.18
N GLN A 152 0.74 23.08 0.63
CA GLN A 152 0.74 24.26 -0.21
C GLN A 152 2.16 24.82 -0.18
N GLU A 153 2.80 24.91 -1.34
CA GLU A 153 4.03 25.67 -1.45
C GLU A 153 3.67 27.14 -1.31
N HIS A 154 4.31 27.84 -0.38
CA HIS A 154 4.29 29.29 -0.35
C HIS A 154 5.35 29.74 -1.35
N ASP A 155 4.90 30.35 -2.45
CA ASP A 155 5.76 31.13 -3.37
C ASP A 155 6.43 32.31 -2.62
#